data_AF-A0A1B9LDU6-F1
#
_entry.id   AF-A0A1B9LDU6-F1
#
_cell.length_a   1.000
_cell.length_b   1.000
_cell.length_c   1.000
_cell.angle_alpha   90.00
_cell.angle_beta   90.00
_cell.angle_gamma   90.00
#
_symmetry.space_group_name_H-M   'P 1'
#
loop_
_entity.id
_entity.type
_entity.pdbx_description
1 polymer ?
#
loop_
_entity_poly.entity_id
_entity_poly.type
_entity_poly.pdbx_seq_one_letter_code
_entity_poly.pdbx_strand_id
1 'polypeptide(L)'
;MPSQYQPQIFGWIGDLVKGGNSLTDADDRLLYANDNYCAFIRKTKSSQIFYSFMLIIVLILSIPIIYLGFSLILDLSPITESAIFITVIVTLIACIVAMYLCIPELYHNLFTRRGSPIIFNRKTGKVYINESYFFNFKVLRNPLTFLHPNKKRIKEYDWADLQGVVVHNFSRYSLNTTILMVCKPNTHKTIDHILLDPLRGGIGSYFVWGWVNNFMCANKLAGLNDGKYKWEQETQFKDNIIKGQGWPEWMVEAFNATSLEALAEIKQKYNVQL
;
A
#
# COMPACT_ATOMS: atom_id res chain seq x y z
N MET A 1 12.74 -17.02 -15.87
CA MET A 1 13.97 -17.31 -15.09
C MET A 1 13.60 -17.30 -13.62
N PRO A 2 14.17 -18.17 -12.77
CA PRO A 2 13.92 -18.12 -11.33
C PRO A 2 14.45 -16.79 -10.76
N SER A 3 13.67 -16.16 -9.87
CA SER A 3 14.08 -14.91 -9.22
C SER A 3 15.34 -15.10 -8.40
N GLN A 4 16.21 -14.09 -8.43
CA GLN A 4 17.42 -14.06 -7.62
C GLN A 4 17.10 -13.75 -6.14
N TYR A 5 15.94 -13.15 -5.86
CA TYR A 5 15.53 -12.66 -4.54
C TYR A 5 14.84 -13.73 -3.71
N GLN A 6 15.21 -13.82 -2.43
CA GLN A 6 14.77 -14.88 -1.52
C GLN A 6 14.41 -14.36 -0.12
N PRO A 7 13.35 -14.90 0.53
CA PRO A 7 12.45 -15.94 0.02
C PRO A 7 11.45 -15.40 -1.02
N GLN A 8 11.09 -16.22 -1.99
CA GLN A 8 10.03 -15.87 -2.93
C GLN A 8 8.67 -15.78 -2.22
N ILE A 9 7.91 -14.73 -2.55
CA ILE A 9 6.52 -14.61 -2.12
C ILE A 9 5.63 -15.47 -3.03
N PHE A 10 4.59 -16.05 -2.44
CA PHE A 10 3.54 -16.76 -3.17
C PHE A 10 2.96 -15.89 -4.30
N GLY A 11 2.89 -16.44 -5.52
CA GLY A 11 2.38 -15.73 -6.69
C GLY A 11 3.43 -14.92 -7.47
N TRP A 12 4.72 -15.10 -7.21
CA TRP A 12 5.78 -14.42 -7.95
C TRP A 12 5.62 -14.56 -9.47
N ILE A 13 5.60 -13.44 -10.19
CA ILE A 13 5.61 -13.42 -11.66
C ILE A 13 7.01 -13.12 -12.17
N GLY A 14 7.65 -12.09 -11.64
CA GLY A 14 8.95 -11.66 -12.15
C GLY A 14 9.54 -10.45 -11.43
N ASP A 15 10.83 -10.28 -11.68
CA ASP A 15 11.65 -9.21 -11.10
C ASP A 15 11.59 -7.99 -12.02
N LEU A 16 11.42 -6.80 -11.45
CA LEU A 16 11.37 -5.56 -12.21
C LEU A 16 12.75 -4.91 -12.28
N VAL A 17 13.37 -4.93 -13.45
CA VAL A 17 14.75 -4.45 -13.61
C VAL A 17 14.85 -2.93 -13.38
N LYS A 18 15.91 -2.51 -12.67
CA LYS A 18 16.27 -1.09 -12.51
C LYS A 18 16.97 -0.53 -13.74
N GLY A 19 16.84 0.78 -14.00
CA GLY A 19 17.54 1.45 -15.11
C GLY A 19 17.00 1.16 -16.51
N GLY A 20 15.75 0.68 -16.64
CA GLY A 20 15.10 0.55 -17.94
C GLY A 20 14.62 1.92 -18.47
N ASN A 21 14.92 2.24 -19.73
CA ASN A 21 14.58 3.52 -20.38
C ASN A 21 13.12 3.65 -20.85
N SER A 22 12.21 2.82 -20.35
CA SER A 22 10.78 2.97 -20.66
C SER A 22 10.15 3.91 -19.65
N LEU A 23 9.93 5.16 -20.06
CA LEU A 23 9.08 6.06 -19.28
C LEU A 23 7.64 5.58 -19.44
N THR A 24 7.01 5.28 -18.32
CA THR A 24 5.58 5.03 -18.25
C THR A 24 4.89 6.33 -17.88
N ASP A 25 3.72 6.59 -18.45
CA ASP A 25 2.93 7.76 -18.11
C ASP A 25 2.75 7.88 -16.60
N ALA A 26 2.66 9.12 -16.14
CA ALA A 26 2.45 9.41 -14.73
C ALA A 26 1.13 8.82 -14.25
N ASP A 27 1.22 8.05 -13.17
CA ASP A 27 0.06 7.47 -12.52
C ASP A 27 -0.60 8.51 -11.60
N ASP A 28 -1.93 8.52 -11.51
CA ASP A 28 -2.73 9.40 -10.62
C ASP A 28 -2.32 9.36 -9.14
N ARG A 29 -1.50 8.38 -8.76
CA ARG A 29 -0.93 8.22 -7.42
C ARG A 29 0.32 9.05 -7.17
N LEU A 30 0.95 9.59 -8.21
CA LEU A 30 2.02 10.57 -8.06
C LEU A 30 1.43 11.85 -7.47
N LEU A 31 1.77 12.14 -6.22
CA LEU A 31 1.28 13.33 -5.54
C LEU A 31 2.11 14.56 -5.86
N TYR A 32 3.43 14.41 -5.81
CA TYR A 32 4.38 15.51 -5.93
C TYR A 32 5.72 14.98 -6.44
N ALA A 33 6.40 15.76 -7.27
CA ALA A 33 7.77 15.53 -7.65
C ALA A 33 8.50 16.86 -7.80
N ASN A 34 9.79 16.86 -7.46
CA ASN A 34 10.70 17.94 -7.75
C ASN A 34 12.09 17.38 -8.03
N ASP A 35 13.08 18.26 -8.10
CA ASP A 35 14.43 17.82 -8.42
C ASP A 35 15.13 16.97 -7.35
N ASN A 36 14.58 16.91 -6.14
CA ASN A 36 15.16 16.20 -5.00
C ASN A 36 14.42 14.88 -4.75
N TYR A 37 13.09 14.93 -4.67
CA TYR A 37 12.27 13.77 -4.30
C TYR A 37 10.94 13.70 -5.04
N CYS A 38 10.33 12.51 -5.04
CA CYS A 38 8.96 12.29 -5.45
C CYS A 38 8.15 11.58 -4.36
N ALA A 39 6.83 11.73 -4.42
CA ALA A 39 5.90 11.21 -3.42
C ALA A 39 4.75 10.44 -4.07
N PHE A 40 4.60 9.17 -3.71
CA PHE A 40 3.54 8.29 -4.21
C PHE A 40 2.57 7.87 -3.12
N ILE A 41 1.27 7.90 -3.43
CA ILE A 41 0.24 7.30 -2.60
C ILE A 41 -0.11 5.91 -3.10
N ARG A 42 -0.55 5.00 -2.23
CA ARG A 42 -0.85 3.63 -2.66
C ARG A 42 -2.26 3.48 -3.20
N LYS A 43 -3.23 4.23 -2.64
CA LYS A 43 -4.64 4.15 -3.01
C LYS A 43 -5.18 5.52 -3.45
N THR A 44 -5.82 5.56 -4.61
CA THR A 44 -6.48 6.78 -5.10
C THR A 44 -7.77 7.05 -4.33
N LYS A 45 -8.25 8.31 -4.36
CA LYS A 45 -9.53 8.71 -3.74
C LYS A 45 -10.70 7.93 -4.31
N SER A 46 -10.75 7.80 -5.63
CA SER A 46 -11.85 7.14 -6.34
C SER A 46 -11.96 5.67 -5.93
N SER A 47 -10.84 4.93 -5.96
CA SER A 47 -10.83 3.53 -5.55
C SER A 47 -11.23 3.36 -4.09
N GLN A 48 -10.74 4.20 -3.18
CA GLN A 48 -11.14 4.16 -1.76
C GLN A 48 -12.66 4.34 -1.60
N ILE A 49 -13.26 5.33 -2.25
CA ILE A 49 -14.71 5.57 -2.18
C ILE A 49 -15.49 4.39 -2.75
N PHE A 50 -15.09 3.88 -3.91
CA PHE A 50 -15.74 2.76 -4.57
C PHE A 50 -15.75 1.50 -3.70
N TYR A 51 -14.59 1.10 -3.16
CA TYR A 51 -14.50 -0.07 -2.29
C TYR A 51 -15.27 0.14 -0.98
N SER A 52 -15.19 1.32 -0.36
CA SER A 52 -16.00 1.63 0.83
C SER A 52 -17.49 1.47 0.55
N PHE A 53 -17.97 1.99 -0.59
CA PHE A 53 -19.38 1.93 -0.95
C PHE A 53 -19.86 0.48 -1.14
N MET A 54 -19.10 -0.34 -1.87
CA MET A 54 -19.40 -1.76 -2.05
C MET A 54 -19.46 -2.51 -0.72
N LEU A 55 -18.52 -2.23 0.19
CA LEU A 55 -18.50 -2.88 1.51
C LEU A 55 -19.67 -2.43 2.38
N ILE A 56 -20.05 -1.15 2.35
CA ILE A 56 -21.22 -0.64 3.08
C ILE A 56 -22.49 -1.34 2.60
N ILE A 57 -22.67 -1.54 1.29
CA ILE A 57 -23.81 -2.27 0.75
C ILE A 57 -23.85 -3.70 1.30
N VAL A 58 -22.71 -4.41 1.29
CA VAL A 58 -22.63 -5.77 1.83
C VAL A 58 -23.01 -5.80 3.31
N LEU A 59 -22.54 -4.84 4.12
CA LEU A 59 -22.90 -4.73 5.54
C LEU A 59 -24.41 -4.47 5.73
N ILE A 60 -24.98 -3.53 4.97
CA ILE A 60 -26.41 -3.18 5.08
C ILE A 60 -27.30 -4.36 4.69
N LEU A 61 -26.92 -5.15 3.67
CA LEU A 61 -27.69 -6.32 3.24
C LEU A 61 -27.53 -7.52 4.18
N SER A 62 -26.36 -7.71 4.78
CA SER A 62 -26.09 -8.87 5.64
C SER A 62 -26.74 -8.77 7.02
N ILE A 63 -26.86 -7.58 7.62
CA ILE A 63 -27.52 -7.39 8.92
C ILE A 63 -28.96 -7.93 8.95
N PRO A 64 -29.88 -7.56 8.03
CA PRO A 64 -31.25 -8.08 8.04
C PRO A 64 -31.30 -9.57 7.71
N ILE A 65 -30.42 -10.08 6.84
CA ILE A 65 -30.33 -11.52 6.54
C ILE A 65 -29.94 -12.31 7.79
N ILE A 66 -28.98 -11.81 8.58
CA ILE A 66 -28.58 -12.45 9.84
C ILE A 66 -29.76 -12.45 10.83
N TYR A 67 -30.45 -11.31 10.98
CA TYR A 67 -31.62 -11.23 11.87
C TYR A 67 -32.74 -12.20 11.46
N LEU A 68 -33.12 -12.20 10.17
CA LEU A 68 -34.12 -13.11 9.63
C LEU A 68 -33.70 -14.57 9.76
N GLY A 69 -32.41 -14.87 9.53
CA GLY A 69 -31.85 -16.21 9.69
C GLY A 69 -31.97 -16.72 11.13
N PHE A 70 -31.67 -15.89 12.13
CA PHE A 70 -31.87 -16.26 13.54
C PHE A 70 -33.34 -16.45 13.89
N SER A 71 -34.23 -15.58 13.41
CA SER A 71 -35.68 -15.74 13.63
C SER A 71 -36.18 -17.07 13.04
N LEU A 72 -35.80 -17.38 11.81
CA LEU A 72 -36.19 -18.62 11.14
C LEU A 72 -35.65 -19.87 11.85
N ILE A 73 -34.44 -19.83 12.42
CA ILE A 73 -33.90 -20.96 13.19
C ILE A 73 -34.76 -21.27 14.44
N LEU A 74 -35.38 -20.25 15.04
CA LEU A 74 -36.25 -20.44 16.21
C LEU A 74 -37.62 -21.01 15.84
N ASP A 75 -38.11 -20.70 14.64
CA ASP A 75 -39.43 -21.11 14.16
C ASP A 75 -39.42 -22.47 13.44
N LEU A 76 -38.33 -22.82 12.75
CA LEU A 76 -38.21 -24.05 11.96
C LEU A 76 -37.97 -25.27 12.84
N SER A 77 -38.66 -26.37 12.52
CA SER A 77 -38.42 -27.65 13.16
C SER A 77 -37.29 -28.42 12.45
N PRO A 78 -36.20 -28.78 13.14
CA PRO A 78 -35.03 -29.40 12.52
C PRO A 78 -35.31 -30.80 11.94
N ILE A 79 -36.38 -31.47 12.40
CA ILE A 79 -36.71 -32.84 11.99
C ILE A 79 -37.61 -32.84 10.75
N THR A 80 -38.60 -31.95 10.70
CA THR A 80 -39.59 -31.91 9.61
C THR A 80 -39.13 -31.04 8.44
N GLU A 81 -38.34 -30.01 8.70
CA GLU A 81 -37.92 -29.01 7.70
C GLU A 81 -36.39 -28.98 7.54
N SER A 82 -35.77 -30.16 7.66
CA SER A 82 -34.31 -30.33 7.71
C SER A 82 -33.55 -29.66 6.57
N ALA A 83 -34.06 -29.72 5.33
CA ALA A 83 -33.42 -29.09 4.17
C ALA A 83 -33.41 -27.55 4.25
N ILE A 84 -34.52 -26.95 4.67
CA ILE A 84 -34.65 -25.49 4.85
C ILE A 84 -33.76 -25.06 6.02
N PHE A 85 -33.81 -25.80 7.12
CA PHE A 85 -33.00 -25.55 8.32
C PHE A 85 -31.49 -25.55 8.01
N ILE A 86 -31.00 -26.55 7.26
CA ILE A 86 -29.58 -26.63 6.84
C ILE A 86 -29.23 -25.44 5.93
N THR A 87 -30.11 -25.07 4.99
CA THR A 87 -29.89 -23.95 4.07
C THR A 87 -29.77 -22.62 4.82
N VAL A 88 -30.62 -22.40 5.82
CA VAL A 88 -30.57 -21.20 6.68
C VAL A 88 -29.25 -21.15 7.46
N ILE A 89 -28.81 -22.27 8.05
CA ILE A 89 -27.53 -22.35 8.77
C ILE A 89 -26.34 -22.02 7.85
N VAL A 90 -26.28 -22.64 6.67
CA VAL A 90 -25.19 -22.40 5.70
C VAL A 90 -25.16 -20.93 5.28
N THR A 91 -26.33 -20.35 5.01
CA THR A 91 -26.44 -18.92 4.65
C THR A 91 -25.98 -18.03 5.80
N LEU A 92 -26.36 -18.33 7.03
CA LEU A 92 -25.95 -17.57 8.22
C LEU A 92 -24.44 -17.62 8.44
N ILE A 93 -23.83 -18.80 8.32
CA ILE A 93 -22.37 -18.97 8.38
C ILE A 93 -21.69 -18.14 7.28
N ALA A 94 -22.19 -18.22 6.04
CA ALA A 94 -21.64 -17.44 4.93
C ALA A 94 -21.72 -15.93 5.18
N CYS A 95 -22.84 -15.43 5.72
CA CYS A 95 -23.01 -14.03 6.10
C CYS A 95 -22.06 -13.61 7.22
N ILE A 96 -21.86 -14.43 8.25
CA ILE A 96 -20.91 -14.15 9.34
C ILE A 96 -19.47 -14.09 8.81
N VAL A 97 -19.09 -15.04 7.95
CA VAL A 97 -17.77 -15.03 7.30
C VAL A 97 -17.60 -13.80 6.42
N ALA A 98 -18.61 -13.42 5.65
CA ALA A 98 -18.59 -12.19 4.85
C ALA A 98 -18.39 -10.94 5.74
N MET A 99 -19.13 -10.82 6.85
CA MET A 99 -18.98 -9.73 7.82
C MET A 99 -17.56 -9.68 8.40
N TYR A 100 -17.01 -10.83 8.80
CA TYR A 100 -15.66 -10.95 9.34
C TYR A 100 -14.59 -10.44 8.36
N LEU A 101 -14.76 -10.68 7.06
CA LEU A 101 -13.85 -10.18 6.02
C LEU A 101 -14.10 -8.71 5.65
N CYS A 102 -15.36 -8.27 5.63
CA CYS A 102 -15.75 -6.93 5.19
C CYS A 102 -15.43 -5.84 6.24
N ILE A 103 -15.66 -6.09 7.53
CA ILE A 103 -15.45 -5.09 8.59
C ILE A 103 -14.01 -4.55 8.60
N PRO A 104 -12.95 -5.38 8.57
CA PRO A 104 -11.57 -4.89 8.56
C PRO A 104 -11.24 -4.07 7.31
N GLU A 105 -11.75 -4.47 6.14
CA GLU A 105 -11.54 -3.73 4.88
C GLU A 105 -12.27 -2.38 4.91
N LEU A 106 -13.50 -2.33 5.40
CA LEU A 106 -14.24 -1.07 5.50
C LEU A 106 -13.56 -0.13 6.50
N TYR A 107 -13.19 -0.65 7.67
CA TYR A 107 -12.45 0.13 8.67
C TYR A 107 -11.15 0.69 8.11
N HIS A 108 -10.39 -0.13 7.38
CA HIS A 108 -9.20 0.32 6.66
C HIS A 108 -9.53 1.49 5.73
N ASN A 109 -10.56 1.35 4.90
CA ASN A 109 -10.95 2.38 3.94
C ASN A 109 -11.54 3.64 4.58
N LEU A 110 -12.09 3.58 5.79
CA LEU A 110 -12.62 4.74 6.50
C LEU A 110 -11.54 5.47 7.30
N PHE A 111 -10.67 4.74 8.00
CA PHE A 111 -9.80 5.30 9.03
C PHE A 111 -8.33 5.40 8.63
N THR A 112 -7.84 4.54 7.74
CA THR A 112 -6.50 4.74 7.20
C THR A 112 -6.57 5.74 6.05
N ARG A 113 -6.06 6.96 6.27
CA ARG A 113 -5.95 8.00 5.24
C ARG A 113 -5.10 7.50 4.06
N ARG A 114 -5.65 6.82 3.04
CA ARG A 114 -5.00 6.41 1.77
C ARG A 114 -3.57 5.81 1.81
N GLY A 115 -3.05 5.53 3.01
CA GLY A 115 -1.62 5.45 3.32
C GLY A 115 -0.93 6.83 3.34
N SER A 116 0.03 7.03 4.26
CA SER A 116 1.00 8.11 4.10
C SER A 116 1.85 7.81 2.85
N PRO A 117 2.29 8.85 2.12
CA PRO A 117 3.01 8.65 0.86
C PRO A 117 4.35 7.95 1.09
N ILE A 118 4.83 7.21 0.08
CA ILE A 118 6.21 6.76 0.03
C ILE A 118 7.02 7.86 -0.63
N ILE A 119 8.11 8.28 0.00
CA ILE A 119 8.96 9.36 -0.48
C ILE A 119 10.27 8.78 -0.99
N PHE A 120 10.63 9.09 -2.23
CA PHE A 120 11.88 8.65 -2.85
C PHE A 120 12.73 9.89 -3.13
N ASN A 121 13.91 10.00 -2.52
CA ASN A 121 14.84 11.09 -2.76
C ASN A 121 16.00 10.60 -3.65
N ARG A 122 16.07 11.13 -4.87
CA ARG A 122 17.08 10.72 -5.88
C ARG A 122 18.46 11.31 -5.63
N LYS A 123 18.56 12.40 -4.87
CA LYS A 123 19.83 13.06 -4.54
C LYS A 123 20.59 12.34 -3.43
N THR A 124 19.85 11.82 -2.45
CA THR A 124 20.41 11.02 -1.35
C THR A 124 20.36 9.52 -1.60
N GLY A 125 19.55 9.06 -2.57
CA GLY A 125 19.31 7.64 -2.80
C GLY A 125 18.51 6.97 -1.69
N LYS A 126 17.78 7.75 -0.89
CA LYS A 126 17.00 7.25 0.26
C LYS A 126 15.52 7.14 -0.06
N VAL A 127 14.87 6.15 0.57
CA VAL A 127 13.43 5.92 0.50
C VAL A 127 12.85 5.95 1.90
N TYR A 128 11.91 6.87 2.12
CA TYR A 128 11.28 7.08 3.40
C TYR A 128 9.87 6.52 3.40
N ILE A 129 9.56 5.80 4.46
CA ILE A 129 8.34 5.03 4.59
C ILE A 129 7.69 5.37 5.91
N ASN A 130 6.44 5.79 5.85
CA ASN A 130 5.59 5.96 7.01
C ASN A 130 4.32 5.14 6.78
N GLU A 131 4.31 3.93 7.30
CA GLU A 131 3.25 2.97 7.04
C GLU A 131 2.45 2.69 8.29
N SER A 132 1.13 2.76 8.19
CA SER A 132 0.31 2.07 9.17
C SER A 132 0.54 0.57 9.02
N TYR A 133 0.66 -0.17 10.14
CA TYR A 133 0.89 -1.63 10.15
C TYR A 133 -0.18 -2.40 9.35
N PHE A 134 -1.33 -1.79 9.08
CA PHE A 134 -2.40 -2.30 8.23
C PHE A 134 -2.00 -2.57 6.77
N PHE A 135 -0.95 -1.94 6.23
CA PHE A 135 -0.48 -2.18 4.86
C PHE A 135 0.47 -3.39 4.72
N ASN A 136 0.74 -4.10 5.82
CA ASN A 136 1.58 -5.29 5.78
C ASN A 136 0.83 -6.47 5.15
N PHE A 137 1.20 -6.81 3.91
CA PHE A 137 0.67 -7.94 3.13
C PHE A 137 0.87 -9.33 3.80
N LYS A 138 1.78 -9.47 4.78
CA LYS A 138 2.04 -10.75 5.46
C LYS A 138 1.01 -11.11 6.52
N VAL A 139 0.26 -10.15 7.02
CA VAL A 139 -0.65 -10.38 8.13
C VAL A 139 -2.05 -10.54 7.56
N LEU A 140 -2.57 -11.76 7.55
CA LEU A 140 -4.02 -11.98 7.53
C LEU A 140 -4.59 -11.03 8.58
N ARG A 141 -5.24 -9.95 8.13
CA ARG A 141 -5.44 -8.71 8.91
C ARG A 141 -5.89 -9.04 10.32
N ASN A 142 -4.95 -9.12 11.25
CA ASN A 142 -5.22 -9.66 12.56
C ASN A 142 -6.11 -8.62 13.28
N PRO A 143 -7.28 -9.01 13.81
CA PRO A 143 -8.16 -8.10 14.53
C PRO A 143 -7.49 -7.43 15.75
N LEU A 144 -6.35 -7.92 16.23
CA LEU A 144 -5.57 -7.26 17.28
C LEU A 144 -4.71 -6.10 16.74
N THR A 145 -4.15 -6.23 15.53
CA THR A 145 -3.54 -5.08 14.83
C THR A 145 -4.58 -4.04 14.39
N PHE A 146 -5.85 -4.45 14.32
CA PHE A 146 -6.98 -3.57 14.00
C PHE A 146 -7.24 -2.52 15.09
N LEU A 147 -6.92 -2.81 16.35
CA LEU A 147 -7.13 -1.89 17.48
C LEU A 147 -6.07 -0.78 17.61
N HIS A 148 -5.03 -0.79 16.76
CA HIS A 148 -3.93 0.18 16.83
C HIS A 148 -3.61 0.84 15.47
N PRO A 149 -4.55 1.58 14.85
CA PRO A 149 -4.34 2.27 13.56
C PRO A 149 -3.24 3.33 13.62
N ASN A 150 -2.98 3.88 14.81
CA ASN A 150 -1.96 4.87 15.07
C ASN A 150 -0.55 4.28 15.16
N LYS A 151 -0.42 2.94 15.29
CA LYS A 151 0.89 2.30 15.27
C LYS A 151 1.42 2.39 13.84
N LYS A 152 2.55 3.08 13.70
CA LYS A 152 3.20 3.33 12.42
C LYS A 152 4.57 2.68 12.39
N ARG A 153 4.94 2.23 11.21
CA ARG A 153 6.27 1.78 10.84
C ARG A 153 6.91 2.91 10.06
N ILE A 154 7.80 3.62 10.74
CA ILE A 154 8.58 4.70 10.15
C ILE A 154 9.97 4.16 9.92
N LYS A 155 10.40 4.10 8.65
CA LYS A 155 11.67 3.52 8.25
C LYS A 155 12.30 4.27 7.09
N GLU A 156 13.62 4.27 7.08
CA GLU A 156 14.47 4.73 5.98
C GLU A 156 15.14 3.51 5.37
N TYR A 157 15.22 3.48 4.05
CA TYR A 157 15.89 2.44 3.29
C TYR A 157 16.76 3.05 2.20
N ASP A 158 17.79 2.31 1.79
CA ASP A 158 18.59 2.64 0.63
C ASP A 158 17.92 2.16 -0.66
N TRP A 159 17.83 3.03 -1.66
CA TRP A 159 17.30 2.69 -2.98
C TRP A 159 18.09 1.56 -3.62
N ALA A 160 19.41 1.46 -3.37
CA ALA A 160 20.25 0.38 -3.87
C ALA A 160 19.73 -1.00 -3.43
N ASP A 161 19.25 -1.11 -2.20
CA ASP A 161 18.83 -2.37 -1.56
C ASP A 161 17.35 -2.72 -1.81
N LEU A 162 16.59 -1.82 -2.42
CA LEU A 162 15.18 -2.02 -2.75
C LEU A 162 15.02 -2.63 -4.14
N GLN A 163 14.19 -3.64 -4.31
CA GLN A 163 13.91 -4.22 -5.62
C GLN A 163 12.41 -4.35 -5.86
N GLY A 164 11.94 -3.89 -7.02
CA GLY A 164 10.57 -4.09 -7.47
C GLY A 164 10.32 -5.52 -7.94
N VAL A 165 9.20 -6.09 -7.49
CA VAL A 165 8.76 -7.44 -7.86
C VAL A 165 7.27 -7.42 -8.13
N VAL A 166 6.86 -8.14 -9.18
CA VAL A 166 5.44 -8.33 -9.50
C VAL A 166 4.96 -9.67 -8.98
N VAL A 167 3.85 -9.63 -8.27
CA VAL A 167 3.17 -10.79 -7.71
C VAL A 167 1.75 -10.86 -8.27
N HIS A 168 1.38 -12.03 -8.79
CA HIS A 168 0.02 -12.36 -9.20
C HIS A 168 -0.81 -12.71 -7.98
N ASN A 169 -2.03 -12.19 -7.90
CA ASN A 169 -2.94 -12.54 -6.80
C ASN A 169 -3.90 -13.71 -7.13
N PHE A 170 -3.46 -14.69 -7.92
CA PHE A 170 -4.21 -15.88 -8.40
C PHE A 170 -5.70 -15.71 -8.81
N SER A 171 -6.19 -14.49 -9.05
CA SER A 171 -7.56 -14.25 -9.51
C SER A 171 -7.63 -14.44 -11.03
N ARG A 172 -8.79 -14.87 -11.55
CA ARG A 172 -9.00 -15.06 -13.00
C ARG A 172 -8.83 -13.78 -13.85
N TYR A 173 -8.65 -12.62 -13.22
CA TYR A 173 -8.60 -11.30 -13.86
C TYR A 173 -7.20 -10.71 -14.03
N SER A 174 -6.13 -11.54 -14.01
CA SER A 174 -4.74 -11.12 -14.21
C SER A 174 -4.35 -9.89 -13.37
N LEU A 175 -4.80 -9.88 -12.11
CA LEU A 175 -4.53 -8.78 -11.20
C LEU A 175 -3.12 -8.92 -10.61
N ASN A 176 -2.31 -7.90 -10.87
CA ASN A 176 -0.92 -7.83 -10.45
C ASN A 176 -0.76 -6.84 -9.30
N THR A 177 0.20 -7.11 -8.43
CA THR A 177 0.60 -6.25 -7.31
C THR A 177 2.10 -6.05 -7.38
N THR A 178 2.57 -4.81 -7.20
CA THR A 178 4.01 -4.52 -7.16
C THR A 178 4.45 -4.32 -5.72
N ILE A 179 5.41 -5.16 -5.31
CA ILE A 179 6.00 -5.16 -3.97
C ILE A 179 7.46 -4.76 -4.11
N LEU A 180 7.92 -3.87 -3.23
CA LEU A 180 9.35 -3.62 -3.06
C LEU A 180 9.90 -4.59 -2.02
N MET A 181 10.85 -5.40 -2.45
CA MET A 181 11.70 -6.23 -1.59
C MET A 181 12.82 -5.37 -1.03
N VAL A 182 12.89 -5.24 0.28
CA VAL A 182 14.06 -4.66 0.95
C VAL A 182 15.05 -5.80 1.17
N CYS A 183 16.21 -5.72 0.54
CA CYS A 183 17.26 -6.72 0.68
C CYS A 183 18.29 -6.28 1.72
N LYS A 184 19.02 -7.25 2.28
CA LYS A 184 20.22 -6.93 3.04
C LYS A 184 21.28 -6.37 2.06
N PRO A 185 22.08 -5.36 2.44
CA PRO A 185 23.06 -4.74 1.56
C PRO A 185 23.93 -5.76 0.82
N ASN A 186 24.08 -5.57 -0.49
CA ASN A 186 24.86 -6.43 -1.40
C ASN A 186 24.42 -7.91 -1.42
N THR A 187 23.16 -8.20 -1.07
CA THR A 187 22.61 -9.55 -1.13
C THR A 187 21.23 -9.55 -1.77
N HIS A 188 20.77 -10.74 -2.18
CA HIS A 188 19.40 -10.96 -2.63
C HIS A 188 18.49 -11.50 -1.51
N LYS A 189 18.93 -11.42 -0.25
CA LYS A 189 18.15 -11.90 0.90
C LYS A 189 17.23 -10.78 1.38
N THR A 190 15.94 -10.99 1.21
CA THR A 190 14.90 -10.05 1.61
C THR A 190 14.72 -10.05 3.12
N ILE A 191 14.90 -8.87 3.72
CA ILE A 191 14.70 -8.62 5.16
C ILE A 191 13.31 -8.04 5.43
N ASP A 192 12.75 -7.34 4.45
CA ASP A 192 11.50 -6.62 4.59
C ASP A 192 10.84 -6.36 3.24
N HIS A 193 9.59 -5.90 3.28
CA HIS A 193 8.73 -5.82 2.12
C HIS A 193 7.80 -4.61 2.27
N ILE A 194 7.54 -3.93 1.17
CA ILE A 194 6.71 -2.72 1.12
C ILE A 194 5.77 -2.85 -0.06
N LEU A 195 4.49 -2.57 0.17
CA LEU A 195 3.51 -2.53 -0.91
C LEU A 195 3.66 -1.21 -1.69
N LEU A 196 4.15 -1.26 -2.93
CA LEU A 196 4.26 -0.08 -3.78
C LEU A 196 2.96 0.19 -4.54
N ASP A 197 2.45 -0.84 -5.21
CA ASP A 197 1.26 -0.78 -6.04
C ASP A 197 0.28 -1.88 -5.61
N PRO A 198 -0.89 -1.54 -5.03
CA PRO A 198 -1.92 -2.52 -4.71
C PRO A 198 -2.57 -3.12 -5.95
N LEU A 199 -3.33 -4.18 -5.72
CA LEU A 199 -4.01 -4.99 -6.73
C LEU A 199 -4.67 -4.16 -7.87
N ARG A 200 -4.17 -4.32 -9.11
CA ARG A 200 -4.71 -3.69 -10.32
C ARG A 200 -4.69 -4.66 -11.51
N GLY A 201 -5.65 -4.50 -12.42
CA GLY A 201 -5.69 -5.26 -13.67
C GLY A 201 -4.72 -4.71 -14.72
N GLY A 202 -4.06 -5.61 -15.44
CA GLY A 202 -3.22 -5.29 -16.59
C GLY A 202 -1.83 -4.73 -16.23
N ILE A 203 -1.29 -3.89 -17.12
CA ILE A 203 0.10 -3.37 -17.08
C ILE A 203 0.25 -2.22 -16.05
N GLY A 204 -0.85 -1.75 -15.45
CA GLY A 204 -0.84 -0.60 -14.53
C GLY A 204 0.11 -0.74 -13.35
N SER A 205 0.39 -1.98 -12.90
CA SER A 205 1.32 -2.28 -11.81
C SER A 205 2.78 -1.93 -12.14
N TYR A 206 3.13 -1.87 -13.43
CA TYR A 206 4.46 -1.56 -13.91
C TYR A 206 4.70 -0.04 -14.02
N PHE A 207 3.65 0.78 -14.05
CA PHE A 207 3.76 2.23 -14.27
C PHE A 207 4.38 2.97 -13.08
N VAL A 208 3.97 2.65 -11.85
CA VAL A 208 4.57 3.28 -10.66
C VAL A 208 6.06 2.91 -10.55
N TRP A 209 6.39 1.63 -10.76
CA TRP A 209 7.78 1.20 -10.76
C TRP A 209 8.59 1.85 -11.88
N GLY A 210 8.09 1.86 -13.11
CA GLY A 210 8.76 2.47 -14.26
C GLY A 210 9.05 3.95 -14.04
N TRP A 211 8.06 4.69 -13.55
CA TRP A 211 8.21 6.11 -13.24
C TRP A 211 9.23 6.37 -12.12
N VAL A 212 9.11 5.68 -10.97
CA VAL A 212 10.05 5.82 -9.83
C VAL A 212 11.47 5.43 -10.22
N ASN A 213 11.63 4.34 -10.97
CA ASN A 213 12.92 3.87 -11.44
C ASN A 213 13.62 4.90 -12.33
N ASN A 214 12.89 5.50 -13.28
CA ASN A 214 13.42 6.58 -14.11
C ASN A 214 13.79 7.82 -13.29
N PHE A 215 12.93 8.20 -12.34
CA PHE A 215 13.18 9.32 -11.44
C PHE A 215 14.46 9.12 -10.60
N MET A 216 14.61 7.93 -10.01
CA MET A 216 15.75 7.59 -9.14
C MET A 216 17.05 7.39 -9.92
N CYS A 217 17.00 6.92 -11.17
CA CYS A 217 18.15 6.83 -12.06
C CYS A 217 18.52 8.16 -12.74
N ALA A 218 17.92 9.28 -12.32
CA ALA A 218 18.17 10.62 -12.85
C ALA A 218 17.92 10.78 -14.36
N ASN A 219 17.01 9.97 -14.94
CA ASN A 219 16.60 10.14 -16.32
C ASN A 219 15.77 11.43 -16.45
N LYS A 220 16.12 12.30 -17.42
CA LYS A 220 15.38 13.54 -17.76
C LYS A 220 13.96 13.30 -18.27
N LEU A 221 13.55 12.04 -18.40
CA LEU A 221 12.25 11.64 -18.95
C LEU A 221 11.11 11.83 -17.94
N ALA A 222 11.37 11.76 -16.63
CA ALA A 222 10.32 11.94 -15.61
C ALA A 222 9.92 13.42 -15.47
N GLY A 223 8.65 13.74 -15.76
CA GLY A 223 8.13 15.10 -15.65
C GLY A 223 7.92 15.49 -14.19
N LEU A 224 8.61 16.54 -13.73
CA LEU A 224 8.46 17.04 -12.34
C LEU A 224 7.04 17.56 -12.05
N ASN A 225 6.30 17.91 -13.10
CA ASN A 225 4.95 18.46 -13.00
C ASN A 225 3.84 17.43 -13.28
N ASP A 226 4.21 16.17 -13.35
CA ASP A 226 3.29 15.07 -13.64
C ASP A 226 2.38 14.73 -12.45
N GLY A 227 2.78 15.15 -11.24
CA GLY A 227 2.02 14.89 -10.02
C GLY A 227 0.79 15.78 -9.85
N LYS A 228 -0.05 15.40 -8.88
CA LYS A 228 -1.21 16.19 -8.45
C LYS A 228 -0.84 17.63 -8.07
N TYR A 229 0.26 17.81 -7.35
CA TYR A 229 0.84 19.10 -7.00
C TYR A 229 2.04 19.37 -7.90
N LYS A 230 2.11 20.60 -8.44
CA LYS A 230 3.26 21.07 -9.22
C LYS A 230 4.47 21.29 -8.30
N TRP A 231 5.68 21.29 -8.86
CA TRP A 231 6.91 21.41 -8.07
C TRP A 231 6.94 22.68 -7.18
N GLU A 232 6.35 23.78 -7.67
CA GLU A 232 6.20 25.07 -6.96
C GLU A 232 5.22 25.01 -5.77
N GLN A 233 4.30 24.04 -5.77
CA GLN A 233 3.25 23.90 -4.76
C GLN A 233 3.69 23.04 -3.57
N GLU A 234 4.99 22.99 -3.28
CA GLU A 234 5.55 22.12 -2.24
C GLU A 234 4.93 22.40 -0.86
N THR A 235 4.81 23.67 -0.48
CA THR A 235 4.22 24.07 0.81
C THR A 235 2.79 23.57 0.92
N GLN A 236 1.99 23.72 -0.14
CA GLN A 236 0.61 23.23 -0.18
C GLN A 236 0.56 21.70 -0.12
N PHE A 237 1.49 21.00 -0.78
CA PHE A 237 1.61 19.55 -0.68
C PHE A 237 1.92 19.12 0.76
N LYS A 238 2.92 19.73 1.40
CA LYS A 238 3.32 19.40 2.77
C LYS A 238 2.18 19.66 3.76
N ASP A 239 1.49 20.80 3.64
CA ASP A 239 0.35 21.13 4.52
C ASP A 239 -0.84 20.20 4.33
N ASN A 240 -1.18 19.84 3.09
CA ASN A 240 -2.36 19.03 2.80
C ASN A 240 -2.12 17.53 3.02
N ILE A 241 -0.92 17.04 2.72
CA ILE A 241 -0.62 15.61 2.65
C ILE A 241 0.28 15.16 3.79
N ILE A 242 1.37 15.86 4.08
CA ILE A 242 2.39 15.41 5.05
C ILE A 242 1.99 15.76 6.48
N LYS A 243 1.46 16.97 6.70
CA LYS A 243 1.02 17.46 8.01
C LYS A 243 -0.07 16.56 8.60
N GLY A 244 0.10 16.19 9.86
CA GLY A 244 -0.82 15.28 10.56
C GLY A 244 -0.71 13.80 10.17
N GLN A 245 0.24 13.42 9.29
CA GLN A 245 0.54 12.00 9.02
C GLN A 245 1.55 11.41 10.01
N GLY A 246 2.01 12.16 11.01
CA GLY A 246 2.92 11.67 12.05
C GLY A 246 4.31 11.31 11.50
N TRP A 247 4.78 12.03 10.49
CA TRP A 247 6.19 11.98 10.09
C TRP A 247 7.05 12.66 11.16
N PRO A 248 8.22 12.09 11.51
CA PRO A 248 9.21 12.79 12.32
C PRO A 248 9.70 14.03 11.59
N GLU A 249 9.95 15.12 12.33
CA GLU A 249 10.41 16.39 11.75
C GLU A 249 11.70 16.23 10.95
N TRP A 250 12.65 15.44 11.46
CA TRP A 250 13.91 15.17 10.77
C TRP A 250 13.71 14.53 9.39
N MET A 251 12.71 13.64 9.22
CA MET A 251 12.42 13.04 7.92
C MET A 251 11.82 14.07 6.96
N VAL A 252 10.92 14.93 7.46
CA VAL A 252 10.32 15.99 6.64
C VAL A 252 11.39 16.95 6.12
N GLU A 253 12.40 17.26 6.94
CA GLU A 253 13.58 18.03 6.51
C GLU A 253 14.43 17.23 5.52
N ALA A 254 14.70 15.95 5.82
CA ALA A 254 15.49 15.03 4.99
C ALA A 254 14.92 14.78 3.59
N PHE A 255 13.62 14.95 3.36
CA PHE A 255 13.04 14.89 2.01
C PHE A 255 13.71 15.89 1.06
N ASN A 256 14.09 17.06 1.57
CA ASN A 256 14.67 18.14 0.79
C ASN A 256 16.19 18.09 0.72
N ALA A 257 16.83 17.12 1.39
CA ALA A 257 18.28 16.98 1.37
C ALA A 257 18.79 16.79 -0.07
N THR A 258 19.76 17.62 -0.45
CA THR A 258 20.35 17.68 -1.79
C THR A 258 21.62 16.83 -1.94
N SER A 259 22.17 16.35 -0.83
CA SER A 259 23.33 15.46 -0.78
C SER A 259 23.28 14.56 0.47
N LEU A 260 24.12 13.52 0.49
CA LEU A 260 24.31 12.68 1.67
C LEU A 260 24.90 13.45 2.87
N GLU A 261 25.71 14.47 2.60
CA GLU A 261 26.29 15.34 3.63
C GLU A 261 25.20 16.17 4.31
N ALA A 262 24.33 16.82 3.52
CA ALA A 262 23.18 17.56 4.03
C ALA A 262 22.25 16.65 4.84
N LEU A 263 22.05 15.40 4.40
CA LEU A 263 21.29 14.41 5.15
C LEU A 263 21.95 14.07 6.50
N ALA A 264 23.28 13.93 6.53
CA ALA A 264 24.02 13.65 7.75
C ALA A 264 23.93 14.81 8.76
N GLU A 265 24.03 16.05 8.30
CA GLU A 265 23.84 17.26 9.12
C GLU A 265 22.44 17.30 9.75
N ILE A 266 21.39 17.00 8.97
CA ILE A 266 20.01 16.91 9.48
C ILE A 266 19.93 15.82 10.55
N LYS A 267 20.47 14.62 10.31
CA LYS A 267 20.44 13.54 11.30
C LYS A 267 21.18 13.91 12.58
N GLN A 268 22.31 14.60 12.49
CA GLN A 268 23.04 15.13 13.65
C GLN A 268 22.23 16.16 14.44
N LYS A 269 21.62 17.14 13.76
CA LYS A 269 20.75 18.16 14.36
C LYS A 269 19.62 17.56 15.20
N TYR A 270 19.06 16.43 14.77
CA TYR A 270 17.97 15.74 15.45
C TYR A 270 18.41 14.54 16.33
N ASN A 271 19.71 14.34 16.53
CA ASN A 271 20.27 13.22 17.30
C ASN A 271 19.78 11.83 16.84
N VAL A 272 19.58 11.66 15.53
CA VAL A 272 19.19 10.39 14.93
C VAL A 272 20.45 9.57 14.67
N GLN A 273 20.51 8.35 15.21
CA GLN A 273 21.63 7.44 14.94
C GLN A 273 21.69 7.11 13.43
N LEU A 274 22.89 7.19 12.88
CA LEU A 274 23.19 6.86 11.48
C LEU A 274 23.05 5.37 11.19
#